data_AF-A0A6A6NS09-F1
#
_entry.id   AF-A0A6A6NS09-F1
#
_cell.length_a   1.000
_cell.length_b   1.000
_cell.length_c   1.000
_cell.angle_alpha   90.00
_cell.angle_beta   90.00
_cell.angle_gamma   90.00
#
_symmetry.space_group_name_H-M   'P 1'
#
loop_
_entity.id
_entity.type
_entity.pdbx_description
1 polymer ?
#
loop_
_entity_poly.entity_id
_entity_poly.type
_entity_poly.pdbx_seq_one_letter_code
_entity_poly.pdbx_strand_id
1 'polypeptide(L)'
;MSTEKTLVCRRCGKKGSDLNFEGKFRRCDRCQATACSKNCAQKYRKSHEKSCTGTFAIIEETKDFQRGGPVSPVVGQGHKENAPPGSHEKDVDEKDREPFHMLLRHQWLHGCSVEETFELLSLAFQFRLHDTYMIDGYIEGDSIYNMAVDQGRRAFERFLYTAEQVPGLMPEWWSLKMRRKLLDTACSPECDYSIAMTIDETDVGNPAELRLFAEQVYGYVPGHIDTTPLMILGLAYEIGGPSETKAARMASMVTELMERRKYKHQEPSSGESIRNFWDRESLFLPPWDNDQSLLPLSSQDFD
;
A
#
# COMPACT_ATOMS: atom_id res chain seq x y z
N MET A 1 23.75 25.19 -25.73
CA MET A 1 23.95 25.94 -24.47
C MET A 1 22.78 25.60 -23.55
N SER A 2 22.97 24.69 -22.60
CA SER A 2 21.91 24.28 -21.66
C SER A 2 21.67 25.38 -20.64
N THR A 3 20.43 25.86 -20.53
CA THR A 3 20.02 26.81 -19.50
C THR A 3 19.88 26.06 -18.17
N GLU A 4 20.88 26.21 -17.31
CA GLU A 4 20.84 25.65 -15.96
C GLU A 4 19.74 26.37 -15.15
N LYS A 5 18.63 25.65 -14.88
CA LYS A 5 17.52 26.18 -14.08
C LYS A 5 17.97 26.33 -12.63
N THR A 6 18.20 27.57 -12.21
CA THR A 6 18.56 27.89 -10.83
C THR A 6 17.41 27.56 -9.88
N LEU A 7 17.63 26.68 -8.92
CA LEU A 7 16.63 26.35 -7.90
C LEU A 7 16.48 27.53 -6.91
N VAL A 8 15.23 27.91 -6.61
CA VAL A 8 14.91 29.03 -5.71
C VAL A 8 13.95 28.55 -4.63
N CYS A 9 14.33 28.75 -3.36
CA CYS A 9 13.46 28.41 -2.25
C CYS A 9 12.21 29.30 -2.25
N ARG A 10 11.02 28.70 -2.36
CA ARG A 10 9.74 29.42 -2.39
C ARG A 10 9.40 30.15 -1.10
N ARG A 11 10.04 29.80 0.02
CA ARG A 11 9.80 30.44 1.32
C ARG A 11 10.66 31.68 1.56
N CYS A 12 11.96 31.58 1.33
CA CYS A 12 12.92 32.62 1.69
C CYS A 12 13.56 33.31 0.48
N GLY A 13 13.25 32.88 -0.74
CA GLY A 13 13.75 33.46 -1.98
C GLY A 13 15.22 33.16 -2.29
N LYS A 14 15.93 32.42 -1.41
CA LYS A 14 17.35 32.09 -1.61
C LYS A 14 17.53 31.21 -2.85
N LYS A 15 18.52 31.56 -3.67
CA LYS A 15 18.93 30.78 -4.85
C LYS A 15 19.93 29.70 -4.42
N GLY A 16 20.02 28.62 -5.18
CA GLY A 16 20.95 27.52 -4.90
C GLY A 16 22.42 27.93 -4.83
N SER A 17 22.81 28.99 -5.53
CA SER A 17 24.16 29.57 -5.49
C SER A 17 24.53 30.22 -4.15
N ASP A 18 23.55 30.62 -3.35
CA ASP A 18 23.76 31.45 -2.15
C ASP A 18 23.87 30.61 -0.87
N LEU A 19 23.86 29.28 -1.01
CA LEU A 19 23.88 28.34 0.08
C LEU A 19 25.21 27.58 0.06
N ASN A 20 26.15 27.98 0.92
CA ASN A 20 27.25 27.11 1.40
C ASN A 20 26.71 25.97 2.28
N PHE A 21 25.58 25.37 1.90
CA PHE A 21 24.88 24.37 2.67
C PHE A 21 24.87 23.08 1.84
N GLU A 22 25.56 22.05 2.33
CA GLU A 22 25.60 20.67 1.78
C GLU A 22 24.21 19.99 1.70
N GLY A 23 23.12 20.72 1.95
CA GLY A 23 21.75 20.22 1.95
C GLY A 23 21.10 20.30 0.58
N LYS A 24 20.74 19.14 0.01
CA LYS A 24 19.88 19.03 -1.17
C LYS A 24 18.56 19.78 -0.94
N PHE A 25 18.13 20.57 -1.93
CA PHE A 25 16.79 21.20 -1.92
C PHE A 25 15.72 20.13 -1.83
N ARG A 26 14.76 20.28 -0.92
CA ARG A 26 13.57 19.42 -0.87
C ARG A 26 12.54 19.97 -1.86
N ARG A 27 11.95 19.10 -2.67
CA ARG A 27 10.87 19.46 -3.61
C ARG A 27 9.54 18.98 -3.04
N CYS A 28 8.48 19.70 -3.34
CA CYS A 28 7.13 19.21 -3.16
C CYS A 28 6.81 18.24 -4.30
N ASP A 29 6.38 17.03 -4.00
CA ASP A 29 6.15 16.00 -5.02
C ASP A 29 4.99 16.38 -5.96
N ARG A 30 3.98 17.09 -5.42
CA ARG A 30 2.81 17.55 -6.19
C ARG A 30 3.10 18.64 -7.21
N CYS A 31 3.88 19.67 -6.85
CA CYS A 31 4.04 20.87 -7.69
C CYS A 31 5.50 21.25 -7.98
N GLN A 32 6.45 20.41 -7.55
CA GLN A 32 7.89 20.61 -7.70
C GLN A 32 8.43 21.90 -7.04
N ALA A 33 7.66 22.54 -6.14
CA ALA A 33 8.12 23.71 -5.38
C ALA A 33 9.30 23.35 -4.47
N THR A 34 10.36 24.15 -4.48
CA THR A 34 11.59 23.82 -3.72
C THR A 34 11.73 24.59 -2.41
N ALA A 35 12.32 23.94 -1.40
CA ALA A 35 12.67 24.50 -0.10
C ALA A 35 14.12 24.17 0.28
N CYS A 36 14.85 25.14 0.83
CA CYS A 36 16.27 25.01 1.15
C CYS A 36 16.56 24.35 2.51
N SER A 37 15.55 24.16 3.37
CA SER A 37 15.71 23.55 4.69
C SER A 37 14.40 22.96 5.18
N LYS A 38 14.47 22.04 6.16
CA LYS A 38 13.29 21.48 6.85
C LYS A 38 12.40 22.59 7.43
N ASN A 39 13.00 23.62 8.05
CA ASN A 39 12.27 24.76 8.61
C ASN A 39 11.55 25.58 7.52
N CYS A 40 12.21 25.83 6.38
CA CYS A 40 11.57 26.49 5.24
C CYS A 40 10.44 25.65 4.64
N ALA A 41 10.61 24.33 4.53
CA ALA A 41 9.57 23.42 4.04
C ALA A 41 8.34 23.41 4.96
N GLN A 42 8.54 23.28 6.27
CA GLN A 42 7.44 23.26 7.25
C GLN A 42 6.67 24.59 7.29
N LYS A 43 7.38 25.73 7.24
CA LYS A 43 6.74 27.06 7.16
C LYS A 43 6.04 27.29 5.83
N TYR A 44 6.60 26.80 4.72
CA TYR A 44 5.97 26.89 3.41
C TYR A 44 4.71 26.03 3.34
N ARG A 45 4.70 24.83 3.93
CA ARG A 45 3.58 23.87 3.91
C ARG A 45 2.23 24.53 4.21
N LYS A 46 2.12 25.31 5.29
CA LYS A 46 0.86 25.98 5.68
C LYS A 46 0.32 26.98 4.64
N SER A 47 1.20 27.76 4.02
CA SER A 47 0.81 28.70 2.95
C SER A 47 0.65 28.02 1.59
N HIS A 48 1.36 26.91 1.41
CA HIS A 48 1.45 26.19 0.16
C HIS A 48 0.27 25.25 -0.05
N GLU A 49 -0.25 24.63 1.02
CA GLU A 49 -1.38 23.70 0.97
C GLU A 49 -2.58 24.26 0.20
N LYS A 50 -2.88 25.55 0.37
CA LYS A 50 -3.96 26.24 -0.34
C LYS A 50 -3.69 26.52 -1.82
N SER A 51 -2.42 26.48 -2.25
CA SER A 51 -1.98 26.81 -3.62
C SER A 51 -1.30 25.63 -4.32
N CYS A 52 -1.22 24.46 -3.67
CA CYS A 52 -0.59 23.28 -4.19
C CYS A 52 -1.54 22.50 -5.10
N THR A 53 -1.86 23.07 -6.27
CA THR A 53 -2.73 22.45 -7.28
C THR A 53 -1.98 21.49 -8.21
N GLY A 54 -1.11 20.66 -7.64
CA GLY A 54 -0.57 19.51 -8.37
C GLY A 54 -1.64 18.45 -8.50
N THR A 55 -1.93 18.04 -9.73
CA THR A 55 -3.04 17.21 -10.19
C THR A 55 -3.36 16.02 -9.27
N PHE A 56 -4.28 16.24 -8.31
CA PHE A 56 -4.98 15.22 -7.52
C PHE A 56 -6.36 15.77 -7.12
N ALA A 57 -7.11 16.25 -8.11
CA ALA A 57 -8.52 16.62 -7.96
C ALA A 57 -9.39 15.37 -8.21
N ILE A 58 -9.42 14.44 -7.25
CA ILE A 58 -10.46 13.39 -7.22
C ILE A 58 -11.11 13.27 -5.83
N ILE A 59 -10.53 13.81 -4.75
CA ILE A 59 -11.05 13.56 -3.39
C ILE A 59 -12.04 14.64 -2.88
N GLU A 60 -12.21 15.79 -3.55
CA GLU A 60 -13.21 16.81 -3.13
C GLU A 60 -14.55 16.79 -3.89
N GLU A 61 -14.74 15.94 -4.91
CA GLU A 61 -15.95 15.93 -5.76
C GLU A 61 -17.09 14.99 -5.30
N THR A 62 -17.09 14.50 -4.05
CA THR A 62 -18.21 13.67 -3.53
C THR A 62 -19.37 14.48 -2.93
N LYS A 63 -19.39 15.82 -3.09
CA LYS A 63 -20.50 16.66 -2.61
C LYS A 63 -21.55 17.03 -3.66
N ASP A 64 -21.30 16.85 -4.97
CA ASP A 64 -22.19 17.39 -6.02
C ASP A 64 -22.72 16.37 -7.05
N PHE A 65 -22.67 15.05 -6.77
CA PHE A 65 -23.27 14.03 -7.65
C PHE A 65 -24.82 13.95 -7.49
N GLN A 66 -25.51 15.07 -7.77
CA GLN A 66 -26.95 15.12 -8.05
C GLN A 66 -27.24 16.08 -9.23
N ARG A 67 -26.63 15.85 -10.40
CA ARG A 67 -27.22 16.19 -11.71
C ARG A 67 -26.28 15.87 -12.86
N GLY A 68 -26.68 14.93 -13.73
CA GLY A 68 -26.05 14.74 -15.04
C GLY A 68 -26.43 13.39 -15.64
N GLY A 69 -27.17 13.41 -16.76
CA GLY A 69 -27.82 12.25 -17.36
C GLY A 69 -26.90 11.27 -18.10
N PRO A 70 -27.47 10.18 -18.66
CA PRO A 70 -26.72 9.04 -19.15
C PRO A 70 -26.18 9.26 -20.57
N VAL A 71 -24.91 8.92 -20.76
CA VAL A 71 -24.29 8.68 -22.09
C VAL A 71 -24.28 7.17 -22.32
N SER A 72 -24.93 6.73 -23.39
CA SER A 72 -25.04 5.33 -23.81
C SER A 72 -23.69 4.72 -24.22
N PRO A 73 -23.40 3.44 -23.90
CA PRO A 73 -22.36 2.70 -24.57
C PRO A 73 -22.89 1.94 -25.80
N VAL A 74 -22.01 1.88 -26.80
CA VAL A 74 -22.13 1.24 -28.11
C VAL A 74 -22.17 -0.29 -27.97
N VAL A 75 -23.09 -0.90 -28.71
CA VAL A 75 -23.30 -2.35 -28.86
C VAL A 75 -22.25 -2.93 -29.82
N GLY A 76 -21.58 -4.01 -29.42
CA GLY A 76 -20.83 -4.91 -30.31
C GLY A 76 -21.28 -6.36 -30.09
N GLN A 77 -21.80 -6.99 -31.15
CA GLN A 77 -22.34 -8.36 -31.19
C GLN A 77 -21.32 -9.40 -31.69
N GLY A 78 -21.50 -10.66 -31.25
CA GLY A 78 -21.19 -11.90 -31.99
C GLY A 78 -19.83 -12.53 -31.64
N HIS A 79 -19.65 -13.85 -31.45
CA HIS A 79 -20.39 -15.05 -31.87
C HIS A 79 -20.16 -16.23 -30.89
N LYS A 80 -21.09 -17.20 -30.90
CA LYS A 80 -20.97 -18.55 -30.29
C LYS A 80 -20.27 -19.51 -31.26
N GLU A 81 -19.53 -20.50 -30.75
CA GLU A 81 -19.73 -21.95 -31.03
C GLU A 81 -18.77 -22.87 -30.24
N ASN A 82 -19.22 -24.10 -29.99
CA ASN A 82 -18.74 -25.10 -29.03
C ASN A 82 -17.71 -26.09 -29.61
N ALA A 83 -16.75 -26.60 -28.80
CA ALA A 83 -16.24 -28.02 -28.72
C ALA A 83 -15.17 -28.18 -27.58
N PRO A 84 -14.62 -29.38 -27.26
CA PRO A 84 -14.84 -30.18 -26.03
C PRO A 84 -13.65 -30.19 -25.02
N PRO A 85 -13.75 -30.87 -23.84
CA PRO A 85 -12.96 -30.53 -22.66
C PRO A 85 -11.59 -31.23 -22.64
N GLY A 86 -10.53 -30.44 -22.80
CA GLY A 86 -9.16 -30.80 -22.45
C GLY A 86 -8.73 -30.00 -21.23
N SER A 87 -8.19 -30.69 -20.22
CA SER A 87 -7.59 -30.12 -19.02
C SER A 87 -6.54 -29.08 -19.37
N HIS A 88 -6.91 -27.80 -19.27
CA HIS A 88 -5.99 -26.69 -19.22
C HIS A 88 -6.23 -26.01 -17.88
N GLU A 89 -5.18 -25.97 -17.06
CA GLU A 89 -5.03 -25.00 -15.97
C GLU A 89 -5.36 -23.64 -16.58
N LYS A 90 -6.53 -23.13 -16.22
CA LYS A 90 -7.04 -21.88 -16.77
C LYS A 90 -6.12 -20.79 -16.24
N ASP A 91 -5.42 -20.13 -17.16
CA ASP A 91 -5.19 -18.70 -17.06
C ASP A 91 -6.56 -18.06 -16.84
N VAL A 92 -6.91 -17.87 -15.56
CA VAL A 92 -8.05 -17.05 -15.16
C VAL A 92 -7.63 -15.65 -15.59
N ASP A 93 -8.26 -15.16 -16.66
CA ASP A 93 -8.12 -13.79 -17.13
C ASP A 93 -8.15 -12.87 -15.90
N GLU A 94 -7.15 -12.01 -15.75
CA GLU A 94 -6.94 -11.13 -14.59
C GLU A 94 -8.21 -10.32 -14.25
N LYS A 95 -9.08 -10.15 -15.26
CA LYS A 95 -10.41 -9.54 -15.20
C LYS A 95 -11.49 -10.30 -14.42
N ASP A 96 -11.31 -11.59 -14.14
CA ASP A 96 -12.33 -12.46 -13.53
C ASP A 96 -12.18 -12.62 -12.01
N ARG A 97 -11.15 -12.01 -11.39
CA ARG A 97 -10.84 -12.25 -9.96
C ARG A 97 -11.70 -11.46 -8.96
N GLU A 98 -12.48 -10.47 -9.41
CA GLU A 98 -13.28 -9.61 -8.53
C GLU A 98 -12.52 -9.23 -7.22
N PRO A 99 -11.34 -8.59 -7.35
CA PRO A 99 -10.42 -8.36 -6.22
C PRO A 99 -11.03 -7.71 -4.98
N PHE A 100 -11.96 -6.76 -5.11
CA PHE A 100 -12.66 -6.13 -3.99
C PHE A 100 -13.64 -7.11 -3.31
N HIS A 101 -14.30 -8.01 -4.03
CA HIS A 101 -15.05 -9.10 -3.40
C HIS A 101 -14.13 -10.03 -2.62
N MET A 102 -12.94 -10.32 -3.15
CA MET A 102 -11.94 -11.15 -2.48
C MET A 102 -11.35 -10.45 -1.25
N LEU A 103 -11.03 -9.15 -1.34
CA LEU A 103 -10.63 -8.33 -0.19
C LEU A 103 -11.73 -8.31 0.88
N LEU A 104 -12.99 -8.15 0.50
CA LEU A 104 -14.09 -8.15 1.46
C LEU A 104 -14.15 -9.46 2.28
N ARG A 105 -13.82 -10.58 1.65
CA ARG A 105 -13.79 -11.92 2.25
C ARG A 105 -12.45 -12.28 2.93
N HIS A 106 -11.48 -11.37 2.93
CA HIS A 106 -10.08 -11.62 3.30
C HIS A 106 -9.40 -12.71 2.46
N GLN A 107 -9.87 -12.94 1.23
CA GLN A 107 -9.35 -13.98 0.34
C GLN A 107 -8.56 -13.40 -0.82
N TRP A 108 -8.16 -12.13 -0.79
CA TRP A 108 -7.52 -11.47 -1.94
C TRP A 108 -6.26 -12.19 -2.46
N LEU A 109 -5.45 -12.77 -1.57
CA LEU A 109 -4.28 -13.57 -1.95
C LEU A 109 -4.63 -15.03 -2.33
N HIS A 110 -5.88 -15.45 -2.20
CA HIS A 110 -6.29 -16.83 -2.43
C HIS A 110 -6.42 -17.10 -3.93
N GLY A 111 -5.80 -18.20 -4.36
CA GLY A 111 -5.68 -18.54 -5.77
C GLY A 111 -4.55 -17.80 -6.50
N CYS A 112 -3.80 -16.93 -5.81
CA CYS A 112 -2.64 -16.27 -6.42
C CYS A 112 -1.52 -17.28 -6.58
N SER A 113 -0.68 -17.08 -7.60
CA SER A 113 0.60 -17.79 -7.67
C SER A 113 1.51 -17.39 -6.49
N VAL A 114 2.57 -18.15 -6.27
CA VAL A 114 3.54 -17.82 -5.21
C VAL A 114 4.21 -16.48 -5.51
N GLU A 115 4.61 -16.28 -6.76
CA GLU A 115 5.28 -15.09 -7.25
C GLU A 115 4.37 -13.85 -7.16
N GLU A 116 3.11 -13.96 -7.60
CA GLU A 116 2.12 -12.88 -7.49
C GLU A 116 1.85 -12.53 -6.03
N THR A 117 1.69 -13.54 -5.17
CA THR A 117 1.50 -13.30 -3.72
C THR A 117 2.68 -12.56 -3.11
N PHE A 118 3.90 -12.93 -3.51
CA PHE A 118 5.14 -12.32 -3.02
C PHE A 118 5.23 -10.84 -3.44
N GLU A 119 4.89 -10.57 -4.69
CA GLU A 119 4.80 -9.21 -5.23
C GLU A 119 3.74 -8.39 -4.48
N LEU A 120 2.49 -8.87 -4.42
CA LEU A 120 1.38 -8.14 -3.78
C LEU A 120 1.65 -7.85 -2.30
N LEU A 121 2.24 -8.77 -1.55
CA LEU A 121 2.63 -8.55 -0.15
C LEU A 121 3.70 -7.46 -0.02
N SER A 122 4.69 -7.47 -0.91
CA SER A 122 5.78 -6.49 -0.91
C SER A 122 5.27 -5.10 -1.28
N LEU A 123 4.47 -5.00 -2.34
CA LEU A 123 3.84 -3.76 -2.77
C LEU A 123 2.90 -3.20 -1.70
N ALA A 124 2.08 -4.05 -1.06
CA ALA A 124 1.16 -3.60 0.00
C ALA A 124 1.92 -3.04 1.21
N PHE A 125 3.03 -3.67 1.59
CA PHE A 125 3.93 -3.15 2.61
C PHE A 125 4.56 -1.80 2.22
N GLN A 126 5.06 -1.68 0.99
CA GLN A 126 5.64 -0.42 0.51
C GLN A 126 4.62 0.72 0.49
N PHE A 127 3.40 0.46 -0.01
CA PHE A 127 2.31 1.44 0.03
C PHE A 127 1.96 1.83 1.45
N ARG A 128 1.93 0.87 2.38
CA ARG A 128 1.69 1.19 3.79
C ARG A 128 2.75 2.14 4.34
N LEU A 129 4.03 1.86 4.10
CA LEU A 129 5.11 2.73 4.57
C LEU A 129 5.02 4.11 3.92
N HIS A 130 4.78 4.15 2.61
CA HIS A 130 4.62 5.38 1.85
C HIS A 130 3.47 6.24 2.41
N ASP A 131 2.29 5.66 2.59
CA ASP A 131 1.11 6.37 3.10
C ASP A 131 1.31 6.81 4.55
N THR A 132 1.94 5.99 5.40
CA THR A 132 2.30 6.36 6.78
C THR A 132 3.24 7.56 6.80
N TYR A 133 4.25 7.57 5.92
CA TYR A 133 5.16 8.70 5.81
C TYR A 133 4.47 9.96 5.28
N MET A 134 3.64 9.84 4.24
CA MET A 134 3.02 10.98 3.57
C MET A 134 1.85 11.58 4.36
N ILE A 135 1.03 10.74 4.99
CA ILE A 135 -0.19 11.13 5.70
C ILE A 135 0.13 11.44 7.17
N ASP A 136 0.72 10.50 7.90
CA ASP A 136 1.00 10.69 9.33
C ASP A 136 2.30 11.48 9.59
N GLY A 137 3.18 11.58 8.58
CA GLY A 137 4.51 12.15 8.78
C GLY A 137 5.42 11.28 9.65
N TYR A 138 5.00 10.04 9.92
CA TYR A 138 5.74 9.10 10.74
C TYR A 138 6.73 8.33 9.89
N ILE A 139 7.97 8.26 10.37
CA ILE A 139 9.02 7.44 9.77
C ILE A 139 9.30 6.32 10.77
N GLU A 140 8.96 5.10 10.40
CA GLU A 140 9.27 3.93 11.20
C GLU A 140 10.78 3.71 11.25
N GLY A 141 11.31 3.42 12.45
CA GLY A 141 12.76 3.39 12.71
C GLY A 141 13.52 2.41 11.83
N ASP A 142 12.93 1.26 11.55
CA ASP A 142 13.50 0.20 10.73
C ASP A 142 13.09 0.28 9.25
N SER A 143 12.46 1.37 8.81
CA SER A 143 12.01 1.51 7.41
C SER A 143 13.08 2.12 6.50
N ILE A 144 12.90 1.93 5.19
CA ILE A 144 13.71 2.57 4.15
C ILE A 144 13.68 4.10 4.23
N TYR A 145 12.59 4.69 4.73
CA TYR A 145 12.45 6.14 4.90
C TYR A 145 13.33 6.69 6.03
N ASN A 146 13.80 5.84 6.94
CA ASN A 146 14.77 6.19 7.97
C ASN A 146 16.22 5.83 7.59
N MET A 147 16.46 5.36 6.36
CA MET A 147 17.75 4.81 5.94
C MET A 147 18.22 3.66 6.86
N ALA A 148 17.29 2.79 7.25
CA ALA A 148 17.59 1.64 8.10
C ALA A 148 18.69 0.76 7.48
N VAL A 149 19.60 0.26 8.31
CA VAL A 149 20.79 -0.50 7.88
C VAL A 149 20.41 -1.83 7.23
N ASP A 150 19.28 -2.39 7.63
CA ASP A 150 18.72 -3.65 7.12
C ASP A 150 17.74 -3.44 5.95
N GLN A 151 17.68 -2.24 5.38
CA GLN A 151 16.88 -1.91 4.20
C GLN A 151 15.38 -2.17 4.34
N GLY A 152 14.81 -2.10 5.55
CA GLY A 152 13.38 -2.35 5.75
C GLY A 152 13.03 -3.78 6.13
N ARG A 153 14.00 -4.71 6.18
CA ARG A 153 13.74 -6.13 6.41
C ARG A 153 12.98 -6.40 7.70
N ARG A 154 13.37 -5.80 8.83
CA ARG A 154 12.69 -5.98 10.12
C ARG A 154 11.24 -5.46 10.10
N ALA A 155 11.01 -4.31 9.47
CA ALA A 155 9.66 -3.78 9.32
C ALA A 155 8.79 -4.68 8.43
N PHE A 156 9.35 -5.24 7.36
CA PHE A 156 8.62 -6.18 6.50
C PHE A 156 8.35 -7.52 7.19
N GLU A 157 9.30 -8.02 7.98
CA GLU A 157 9.08 -9.22 8.79
C GLU A 157 7.93 -9.03 9.79
N ARG A 158 7.83 -7.87 10.44
CA ARG A 158 6.67 -7.52 11.29
C ARG A 158 5.37 -7.52 10.49
N PHE A 159 5.36 -6.88 9.33
CA PHE A 159 4.20 -6.86 8.45
C PHE A 159 3.71 -8.27 8.11
N LEU A 160 4.62 -9.16 7.71
CA LEU A 160 4.28 -10.55 7.39
C LEU A 160 3.78 -11.32 8.61
N TYR A 161 4.42 -11.14 9.77
CA TYR A 161 3.96 -11.76 11.02
C TYR A 161 2.54 -11.32 11.37
N THR A 162 2.24 -10.02 11.27
CA THR A 162 0.90 -9.49 11.52
C THR A 162 -0.11 -10.05 10.51
N ALA A 163 0.23 -10.10 9.22
CA ALA A 163 -0.62 -10.68 8.19
C ALA A 163 -0.97 -12.16 8.48
N GLU A 164 0.01 -12.94 8.95
CA GLU A 164 -0.18 -14.34 9.36
C GLU A 164 -1.13 -14.51 10.55
N GLN A 165 -1.26 -13.50 11.42
CA GLN A 165 -2.21 -13.54 12.54
C GLN A 165 -3.65 -13.25 12.12
N VAL A 166 -3.89 -12.71 10.92
CA VAL A 166 -5.24 -12.37 10.44
C VAL A 166 -5.91 -13.60 9.84
N PRO A 167 -6.99 -14.13 10.45
CA PRO A 167 -7.62 -15.35 9.97
C PRO A 167 -8.14 -15.21 8.54
N GLY A 168 -7.78 -16.18 7.71
CA GLY A 168 -8.19 -16.26 6.32
C GLY A 168 -7.38 -15.38 5.37
N LEU A 169 -6.49 -14.50 5.83
CA LEU A 169 -5.80 -13.55 4.96
C LEU A 169 -4.75 -14.21 4.05
N MET A 170 -4.01 -15.17 4.61
CA MET A 170 -2.95 -15.88 3.91
C MET A 170 -3.50 -17.09 3.14
N PRO A 171 -2.95 -17.42 1.95
CA PRO A 171 -3.37 -18.60 1.19
C PRO A 171 -2.99 -19.89 1.91
N GLU A 172 -3.67 -21.00 1.60
CA GLU A 172 -3.49 -22.30 2.29
C GLU A 172 -2.07 -22.87 2.20
N TRP A 173 -1.35 -22.57 1.10
CA TRP A 173 0.03 -23.00 0.92
C TRP A 173 1.05 -22.15 1.69
N TRP A 174 0.61 -21.04 2.29
CA TRP A 174 1.48 -20.15 3.05
C TRP A 174 2.07 -20.87 4.26
N SER A 175 3.36 -20.67 4.49
CA SER A 175 4.07 -21.30 5.59
C SER A 175 5.28 -20.47 6.01
N LEU A 176 5.86 -20.81 7.17
CA LEU A 176 7.10 -20.21 7.64
C LEU A 176 8.24 -20.29 6.61
N LYS A 177 8.28 -21.37 5.80
CA LYS A 177 9.25 -21.51 4.71
C LYS A 177 9.03 -20.46 3.62
N MET A 178 7.76 -20.18 3.27
CA MET A 178 7.41 -19.17 2.28
C MET A 178 7.69 -17.76 2.79
N ARG A 179 7.40 -17.48 4.07
CA ARG A 179 7.79 -16.22 4.71
C ARG A 179 9.29 -15.95 4.58
N ARG A 180 10.14 -16.93 4.92
CA ARG A 180 11.60 -16.80 4.79
C ARG A 180 12.03 -16.59 3.35
N LYS A 181 11.48 -17.38 2.43
CA LYS A 181 11.76 -17.24 0.99
C LYS A 181 11.44 -15.81 0.52
N LEU A 182 10.26 -15.28 0.89
CA LEU A 182 9.87 -13.91 0.55
C LEU A 182 10.81 -12.87 1.17
N LEU A 183 11.18 -13.01 2.45
CA LEU A 183 12.11 -12.09 3.10
C LEU A 183 13.46 -12.06 2.39
N ASP A 184 13.98 -13.22 1.96
CA ASP A 184 15.26 -13.31 1.28
C ASP A 184 15.18 -12.74 -0.15
N THR A 185 14.07 -12.97 -0.87
CA THR A 185 13.88 -12.45 -2.24
C THR A 185 13.57 -10.96 -2.26
N ALA A 186 12.61 -10.49 -1.47
CA ALA A 186 12.14 -9.11 -1.51
C ALA A 186 13.15 -8.11 -0.92
N CYS A 187 14.09 -8.58 -0.09
CA CYS A 187 15.21 -7.74 0.38
C CYS A 187 16.38 -7.70 -0.62
N SER A 188 16.34 -8.50 -1.70
CA SER A 188 17.35 -8.42 -2.75
C SER A 188 17.13 -7.17 -3.61
N PRO A 189 18.17 -6.40 -3.94
CA PRO A 189 18.05 -5.25 -4.85
C PRO A 189 17.78 -5.66 -6.29
N GLU A 190 17.95 -6.94 -6.64
CA GLU A 190 17.68 -7.48 -7.98
C GLU A 190 16.21 -7.89 -8.17
N CYS A 191 15.40 -7.81 -7.11
CA CYS A 191 13.99 -8.16 -7.16
C CYS A 191 13.16 -6.98 -7.68
N ASP A 192 12.28 -7.23 -8.66
CA ASP A 192 11.44 -6.20 -9.26
C ASP A 192 10.50 -5.52 -8.25
N TYR A 193 10.10 -6.25 -7.20
CA TYR A 193 9.28 -5.75 -6.09
C TYR A 193 10.08 -5.61 -4.79
N SER A 194 11.36 -5.23 -4.91
CA SER A 194 12.25 -5.07 -3.76
C SER A 194 11.72 -4.05 -2.75
N ILE A 195 11.57 -4.46 -1.49
CA ILE A 195 11.13 -3.58 -0.40
C ILE A 195 12.16 -2.49 -0.05
N ALA A 196 13.40 -2.64 -0.53
CA ALA A 196 14.48 -1.69 -0.33
C ALA A 196 14.30 -0.41 -1.19
N MET A 197 13.33 -0.41 -2.10
CA MET A 197 13.04 0.69 -3.01
C MET A 197 11.77 1.45 -2.61
N THR A 198 11.74 2.74 -2.94
CA THR A 198 10.52 3.54 -2.83
C THR A 198 9.59 3.23 -3.98
N ILE A 199 8.30 3.11 -3.69
CA ILE A 199 7.24 2.89 -4.67
C ILE A 199 6.73 4.23 -5.23
N ASP A 200 6.48 4.29 -6.54
CA ASP A 200 5.67 5.35 -7.15
C ASP A 200 4.25 4.80 -7.37
N GLU A 201 3.24 5.63 -7.09
CA GLU A 201 1.84 5.25 -7.28
C GLU A 201 1.52 5.00 -8.76
N THR A 202 2.29 5.60 -9.69
CA THR A 202 2.11 5.37 -11.13
C THR A 202 2.59 4.00 -11.61
N ASP A 203 3.43 3.34 -10.83
CA ASP A 203 4.08 2.09 -11.24
C ASP A 203 3.24 0.86 -10.87
N VAL A 204 2.07 1.07 -10.25
CA VAL A 204 1.24 0.01 -9.72
C VAL A 204 -0.18 0.07 -10.26
N GLY A 205 -0.67 -1.07 -10.75
CA GLY A 205 -1.95 -1.17 -11.43
C GLY A 205 -3.15 -0.82 -10.57
N ASN A 206 -3.17 -1.24 -9.29
CA ASN A 206 -4.30 -0.97 -8.40
C ASN A 206 -3.92 -0.59 -6.96
N PRO A 207 -3.58 0.69 -6.70
CA PRO A 207 -3.22 1.18 -5.37
C PRO A 207 -4.34 1.03 -4.33
N ALA A 208 -5.61 1.02 -4.77
CA ALA A 208 -6.75 0.91 -3.86
C ALA A 208 -6.80 -0.47 -3.19
N GLU A 209 -6.54 -1.54 -3.94
CA GLU A 209 -6.53 -2.90 -3.43
C GLU A 209 -5.42 -3.10 -2.39
N LEU A 210 -4.21 -2.62 -2.68
CA LEU A 210 -3.06 -2.69 -1.79
C LEU A 210 -3.29 -1.96 -0.47
N ARG A 211 -3.91 -0.78 -0.52
CA ARG A 211 -4.26 0.00 0.68
C ARG A 211 -5.29 -0.73 1.55
N LEU A 212 -6.33 -1.28 0.93
CA LEU A 212 -7.35 -2.05 1.64
C LEU A 212 -6.78 -3.35 2.22
N PHE A 213 -5.86 -4.01 1.52
CA PHE A 213 -5.18 -5.18 2.06
C PHE A 213 -4.28 -4.82 3.24
N ALA A 214 -3.47 -3.76 3.12
CA ALA A 214 -2.62 -3.29 4.21
C ALA A 214 -3.43 -2.89 5.45
N GLU A 215 -4.62 -2.32 5.26
CA GLU A 215 -5.57 -2.10 6.35
C GLU A 215 -5.99 -3.40 7.03
N GLN A 216 -6.29 -4.46 6.27
CA GLN A 216 -6.68 -5.76 6.84
C GLN A 216 -5.54 -6.37 7.66
N VAL A 217 -4.29 -6.13 7.28
CA VAL A 217 -3.11 -6.54 8.04
C VAL A 217 -3.02 -5.76 9.36
N TYR A 218 -3.00 -4.42 9.31
CA TYR A 218 -2.75 -3.60 10.51
C TYR A 218 -4.00 -3.32 11.36
N GLY A 219 -5.19 -3.53 10.81
CA GLY A 219 -6.47 -3.16 11.42
C GLY A 219 -6.80 -1.67 11.33
N TYR A 220 -5.97 -0.85 10.67
CA TYR A 220 -6.21 0.58 10.49
C TYR A 220 -5.45 1.17 9.31
N VAL A 221 -5.84 2.36 8.87
CA VAL A 221 -5.24 3.12 7.76
C VAL A 221 -4.52 4.37 8.29
N PRO A 222 -3.41 4.81 7.66
CA PRO A 222 -2.74 6.04 8.06
C PRO A 222 -3.72 7.22 8.02
N GLY A 223 -3.60 8.13 8.98
CA GLY A 223 -4.53 9.24 9.18
C GLY A 223 -5.90 8.83 9.74
N HIS A 224 -6.10 7.56 10.11
CA HIS A 224 -7.38 7.02 10.59
C HIS A 224 -8.56 7.30 9.65
N ILE A 225 -8.28 7.29 8.34
CA ILE A 225 -9.28 7.53 7.30
C ILE A 225 -10.18 6.30 7.19
N ASP A 226 -11.50 6.54 7.09
CA ASP A 226 -12.47 5.49 6.81
C ASP A 226 -12.38 5.06 5.33
N THR A 227 -11.97 3.82 5.09
CA THR A 227 -11.84 3.20 3.76
C THR A 227 -13.09 2.48 3.28
N THR A 228 -14.15 2.45 4.10
CA THR A 228 -15.46 1.90 3.71
C THR A 228 -15.92 2.46 2.34
N PRO A 229 -15.80 3.77 2.05
CA PRO A 229 -16.15 4.30 0.73
C PRO A 229 -15.30 3.72 -0.41
N LEU A 230 -14.02 3.46 -0.17
CA LEU A 230 -13.11 2.89 -1.16
C LEU A 230 -13.51 1.44 -1.49
N MET A 231 -13.82 0.65 -0.46
CA MET A 231 -14.33 -0.73 -0.63
C MET A 231 -15.67 -0.74 -1.38
N ILE A 232 -16.61 0.12 -1.02
CA ILE A 232 -17.92 0.22 -1.70
C ILE A 232 -17.74 0.59 -3.17
N LEU A 233 -16.86 1.56 -3.47
CA LEU A 233 -16.61 1.99 -4.84
C LEU A 233 -15.98 0.87 -5.67
N GLY A 234 -15.01 0.14 -5.12
CA GLY A 234 -14.39 -1.00 -5.79
C GLY A 234 -15.38 -2.12 -6.12
N LEU A 235 -16.17 -2.55 -5.14
CA LEU A 235 -17.23 -3.54 -5.34
C LEU A 235 -18.26 -3.09 -6.40
N ALA A 236 -18.64 -1.81 -6.37
CA ALA A 236 -19.55 -1.23 -7.33
C ALA A 236 -19.00 -1.24 -8.77
N TYR A 237 -17.68 -1.07 -8.93
CA TYR A 237 -17.01 -1.13 -10.22
C TYR A 237 -17.03 -2.56 -10.79
N GLU A 238 -16.73 -3.57 -9.96
CA GLU A 238 -16.68 -4.98 -10.36
C GLU A 238 -18.03 -5.49 -10.87
N ILE A 239 -19.14 -5.07 -10.25
CA ILE A 239 -20.47 -5.50 -10.66
C ILE A 239 -21.03 -4.74 -11.88
N GLY A 240 -20.23 -3.90 -12.55
CA GLY A 240 -20.63 -3.12 -13.72
C GLY A 240 -21.48 -1.88 -13.40
N GLY A 241 -21.31 -1.31 -12.20
CA GLY A 241 -22.05 -0.14 -11.74
C GLY A 241 -23.30 -0.52 -10.92
N PRO A 242 -23.57 0.18 -9.80
CA PRO A 242 -24.66 -0.21 -8.94
C PRO A 242 -25.98 0.37 -9.44
N SER A 243 -27.02 -0.47 -9.55
CA SER A 243 -28.38 0.04 -9.38
C SER A 243 -28.53 0.56 -7.95
N GLU A 244 -29.39 1.55 -7.72
CA GLU A 244 -29.57 2.21 -6.41
C GLU A 244 -29.80 1.20 -5.26
N THR A 245 -30.57 0.14 -5.53
CA THR A 245 -30.82 -0.98 -4.61
C THR A 245 -29.62 -1.91 -4.35
N LYS A 246 -28.71 -2.07 -5.33
CA LYS A 246 -27.48 -2.86 -5.17
C LYS A 246 -26.43 -2.07 -4.38
N ALA A 247 -26.28 -0.77 -4.64
CA ALA A 247 -25.42 0.11 -3.85
C ALA A 247 -25.80 0.10 -2.37
N ALA A 248 -27.09 0.26 -2.06
CA ALA A 248 -27.56 0.27 -0.66
C ALA A 248 -27.28 -1.04 0.08
N ARG A 249 -27.46 -2.20 -0.59
CA ARG A 249 -27.14 -3.50 0.00
C ARG A 249 -25.64 -3.71 0.20
N MET A 250 -24.82 -3.32 -0.77
CA MET A 250 -23.35 -3.39 -0.64
C MET A 250 -22.86 -2.47 0.48
N ALA A 251 -23.35 -1.23 0.54
CA ALA A 251 -23.00 -0.30 1.60
C ALA A 251 -23.35 -0.87 2.99
N SER A 252 -24.53 -1.47 3.14
CA SER A 252 -24.93 -2.13 4.38
C SER A 252 -23.99 -3.30 4.75
N MET A 253 -23.65 -4.16 3.79
CA MET A 253 -22.79 -5.33 4.02
C MET A 253 -21.35 -4.93 4.35
N VAL A 254 -20.80 -3.96 3.62
CA VAL A 254 -19.45 -3.43 3.88
C VAL A 254 -19.42 -2.75 5.24
N THR A 255 -20.40 -1.91 5.57
CA THR A 255 -20.46 -1.23 6.87
C THR A 255 -20.50 -2.25 8.01
N GLU A 256 -21.38 -3.26 7.92
CA GLU A 256 -21.46 -4.30 8.96
C GLU A 256 -20.16 -5.10 9.10
N LEU A 257 -19.51 -5.45 7.98
CA LEU A 257 -18.23 -6.16 8.00
C LEU A 257 -17.10 -5.29 8.59
N MET A 258 -17.04 -4.01 8.22
CA MET A 258 -16.05 -3.06 8.74
C MET A 258 -16.29 -2.76 10.22
N GLU A 259 -17.53 -2.65 10.68
CA GLU A 259 -17.86 -2.51 12.10
C GLU A 259 -17.42 -3.74 12.90
N ARG A 260 -17.64 -4.95 12.38
CA ARG A 260 -17.12 -6.18 13.00
C ARG A 260 -15.60 -6.20 13.09
N ARG A 261 -14.89 -5.52 12.17
CA ARG A 261 -13.41 -5.37 12.22
C ARG A 261 -12.96 -4.40 13.30
N LYS A 262 -13.64 -3.26 13.47
CA LYS A 262 -13.36 -2.27 14.54
C LYS A 262 -13.43 -2.86 15.94
N TYR A 263 -14.23 -3.90 16.17
CA TYR A 263 -14.34 -4.57 17.47
C TYR A 263 -13.20 -5.56 17.80
N LYS A 264 -12.40 -5.99 16.82
CA LYS A 264 -11.31 -6.97 17.05
C LYS A 264 -9.95 -6.33 17.29
N HIS A 265 -9.67 -5.16 16.71
CA HIS A 265 -8.46 -4.42 17.00
C HIS A 265 -8.77 -3.37 18.07
N GLN A 266 -8.35 -3.66 19.30
CA GLN A 266 -8.41 -2.71 20.40
C GLN A 266 -7.65 -1.46 19.98
N GLU A 267 -8.35 -0.34 19.79
CA GLU A 267 -7.73 0.94 19.46
C GLU A 267 -6.58 1.22 20.43
N PRO A 268 -5.44 1.78 19.97
CA PRO A 268 -4.52 2.41 20.92
C PRO A 268 -5.34 3.40 21.73
N SER A 269 -5.39 3.20 23.05
CA SER A 269 -6.18 4.04 23.95
C SER A 269 -5.89 5.51 23.63
N SER A 270 -6.89 6.38 23.69
CA SER A 270 -6.86 7.77 23.21
C SER A 270 -5.79 8.72 23.81
N GLY A 271 -4.81 8.19 24.53
CA GLY A 271 -3.60 8.88 24.99
C GLY A 271 -2.26 8.19 24.61
N GLU A 272 -2.28 7.05 23.92
CA GLU A 272 -1.05 6.40 23.45
C GLU A 272 -0.62 7.06 22.13
N SER A 273 0.55 7.71 22.11
CA SER A 273 1.11 8.24 20.87
C SER A 273 1.25 7.09 19.86
N ILE A 274 0.91 7.32 18.59
CA ILE A 274 1.15 6.36 17.48
C ILE A 274 2.57 5.78 17.55
N ARG A 275 3.54 6.61 17.94
CA ARG A 275 4.91 6.19 18.22
C ARG A 275 5.02 5.10 19.30
N ASN A 276 4.34 5.27 20.43
CA ASN A 276 4.36 4.31 21.53
C ASN A 276 3.66 2.99 21.15
N PHE A 277 2.62 3.04 20.32
CA PHE A 277 1.97 1.84 19.80
C PHE A 277 2.93 1.01 18.94
N TRP A 278 3.62 1.66 18.00
CA TRP A 278 4.63 0.99 17.16
C TRP A 278 5.85 0.53 17.97
N ASP A 279 6.37 1.36 18.87
CA ASP A 279 7.47 0.99 19.76
C ASP A 279 7.06 -0.21 20.65
N ARG A 280 5.80 -0.29 21.09
CA ARG A 280 5.28 -1.42 21.87
C ARG A 280 5.10 -2.69 21.05
N GLU A 281 4.53 -2.62 19.85
CA GLU A 281 4.47 -3.79 18.97
C GLU A 281 5.87 -4.30 18.60
N SER A 282 6.83 -3.40 18.44
CA SER A 282 8.25 -3.74 18.25
C SER A 282 8.83 -4.54 19.43
N LEU A 283 8.33 -4.32 20.65
CA LEU A 283 8.76 -5.01 21.87
C LEU A 283 8.10 -6.38 22.09
N PHE A 284 7.01 -6.69 21.38
CA PHE A 284 6.32 -7.99 21.48
C PHE A 284 6.88 -9.07 20.56
N LEU A 285 7.96 -8.77 19.83
CA LEU A 285 8.69 -9.79 19.08
C LEU A 285 9.49 -10.69 20.04
N PRO A 286 9.31 -12.02 20.01
CA PRO A 286 10.22 -12.93 20.69
C PRO A 286 11.68 -12.68 20.28
N PRO A 287 12.65 -12.93 21.18
CA PRO A 287 14.05 -12.74 20.88
C PRO A 287 14.55 -13.86 19.97
N TRP A 288 14.47 -13.68 18.65
CA TRP A 288 14.95 -14.67 17.68
C TRP A 288 16.47 -14.60 17.44
N ASP A 289 17.14 -13.57 17.95
CA ASP A 289 18.53 -13.24 17.60
C ASP A 289 19.60 -13.98 18.44
N ASN A 290 19.30 -15.15 19.03
CA ASN A 290 20.28 -15.86 19.86
C ASN A 290 20.52 -17.34 19.53
N ASP A 291 19.97 -17.87 18.45
CA ASP A 291 20.30 -19.24 18.03
C ASP A 291 21.21 -19.26 16.79
N GLN A 292 22.47 -18.85 16.98
CA GLN A 292 23.58 -19.17 16.08
C GLN A 292 24.05 -20.63 16.23
N SER A 293 23.24 -21.55 16.77
CA SER A 293 23.58 -22.96 16.89
C SER A 293 22.84 -23.84 15.88
N LEU A 294 22.95 -23.52 14.58
CA LEU A 294 22.67 -24.48 13.52
C LEU A 294 23.96 -24.83 12.79
N LEU A 295 24.35 -26.09 13.01
CA LEU A 295 25.47 -26.83 12.44
C LEU A 295 25.56 -26.67 10.91
N PRO A 296 26.76 -26.77 10.33
CA PRO A 296 26.91 -26.74 8.88
C PRO A 296 26.23 -27.97 8.28
N LEU A 297 25.24 -27.74 7.40
CA LEU A 297 24.70 -28.77 6.53
C LEU A 297 25.82 -29.26 5.61
N SER A 298 26.21 -30.52 5.76
CA SER A 298 27.22 -31.15 4.92
C SER A 298 26.70 -31.24 3.49
N SER A 299 27.51 -30.77 2.55
CA SER A 299 27.32 -30.94 1.12
C SER A 299 27.56 -32.40 0.73
N GLN A 300 26.56 -33.26 0.91
CA GLN A 300 26.51 -34.60 0.35
C GLN A 300 25.03 -35.00 0.36
N ASP A 301 24.40 -34.92 -0.82
CA ASP A 301 23.23 -35.67 -1.30
C ASP A 301 22.57 -34.86 -2.43
N PHE A 302 23.29 -34.80 -3.55
CA PHE A 302 22.72 -34.64 -4.88
C PHE A 302 23.48 -35.60 -5.78
N ASP A 303 23.00 -36.84 -5.83
CA ASP A 303 23.11 -37.75 -6.98
C ASP A 303 21.71 -37.88 -7.59
#